data_AF-M6W5T5-F1
#
_entry.id   AF-M6W5T5-F1
#
_cell.length_a   1.000
_cell.length_b   1.000
_cell.length_c   1.000
_cell.angle_alpha   90.00
_cell.angle_beta   90.00
_cell.angle_gamma   90.00
#
_symmetry.space_group_name_H-M   'P 1'
#
loop_
_entity.id
_entity.type
_entity.pdbx_description
1 polymer ?
#
loop_
_entity_poly.entity_id
_entity_poly.type
_entity_poly.pdbx_seq_one_letter_code
_entity_poly.pdbx_strand_id
1 'polypeptide(L)'
;MRNGIRFITSSFFLFNFSLHANAFLKTNTDVFSPNWDGRNDVLEFKISKSALPILSDWELVIQNSRDDVVKTFKADHRRKRGFSFFPFLQDDTKLSPLEITIPESIFWFGEDSKGFLLPDGEYKYKLRLITENKENLLSEEKTVFLDSHPPSSEIGAKTRVLFFTGDRNVSRISITQKVSGEFTDVFTGEFTDSKGKVVKSYSWKFKEVPSVLNWDGTDFSNKQLSNGVYTYRLIGSDRGKNESVSVLSDLTIRNESIGVDMFCDSKLYSYLPGSLKNFVRFSIYVSPKLKSDSYEIEIFQKKKMRKRASIVFGRWESREWNGNGI
;
A
#
# COMPACT_ATOMS: atom_id res chain seq x y z
N MET A 1 16.68 16.45 -86.19
CA MET A 1 16.16 15.56 -85.11
C MET A 1 16.88 15.95 -83.83
N ARG A 2 16.18 16.59 -82.88
CA ARG A 2 16.74 17.17 -81.64
C ARG A 2 16.71 16.11 -80.53
N ASN A 3 17.86 15.72 -80.01
CA ASN A 3 17.96 14.90 -78.80
C ASN A 3 17.79 15.81 -77.57
N GLY A 4 16.65 15.65 -76.87
CA GLY A 4 16.35 16.36 -75.63
C GLY A 4 16.97 15.65 -74.42
N ILE A 5 17.85 16.37 -73.72
CA ILE A 5 18.38 15.97 -72.40
C ILE A 5 17.26 16.22 -71.38
N ARG A 6 16.76 15.15 -70.74
CA ARG A 6 15.83 15.25 -69.62
C ARG A 6 16.61 15.37 -68.32
N PHE A 7 16.53 16.54 -67.67
CA PHE A 7 16.96 16.73 -66.30
C PHE A 7 16.00 16.00 -65.37
N ILE A 8 16.52 15.06 -64.58
CA ILE A 8 15.79 14.43 -63.47
C ILE A 8 15.96 15.34 -62.27
N THR A 9 14.95 16.15 -61.97
CA THR A 9 14.87 16.90 -60.72
C THR A 9 14.54 15.93 -59.59
N SER A 10 15.53 15.58 -58.77
CA SER A 10 15.30 14.86 -57.51
C SER A 10 14.66 15.82 -56.50
N SER A 11 13.35 15.74 -56.32
CA SER A 11 12.69 16.37 -55.19
C SER A 11 13.20 15.74 -53.90
N PHE A 12 13.98 16.48 -53.12
CA PHE A 12 14.24 16.16 -51.73
C PHE A 12 12.92 16.32 -50.96
N PHE A 13 12.28 15.18 -50.65
CA PHE A 13 11.27 15.14 -49.61
C PHE A 13 11.97 15.40 -48.27
N LEU A 14 11.88 16.63 -47.78
CA LEU A 14 12.11 16.93 -46.38
C LEU A 14 10.97 16.24 -45.59
N PHE A 15 11.24 15.06 -45.07
CA PHE A 15 10.40 14.44 -44.07
C PHE A 15 10.45 15.29 -42.81
N ASN A 16 9.42 16.11 -42.62
CA ASN A 16 9.14 16.77 -41.36
C ASN A 16 8.70 15.70 -40.37
N PHE A 17 9.65 15.07 -39.68
CA PHE A 17 9.33 14.20 -38.54
C PHE A 17 8.86 15.11 -37.40
N SER A 18 7.56 15.33 -37.31
CA SER A 18 6.94 15.76 -36.06
C SER A 18 7.06 14.61 -35.06
N LEU A 19 8.21 14.53 -34.39
CA LEU A 19 8.41 13.65 -33.23
C LEU A 19 7.36 14.06 -32.19
N HIS A 20 6.33 13.23 -32.05
CA HIS A 20 5.34 13.43 -31.00
C HIS A 20 6.06 13.24 -29.66
N ALA A 21 6.09 14.31 -28.86
CA ALA A 21 6.82 14.43 -27.59
C ALA A 21 6.43 13.39 -26.52
N ASN A 22 5.37 12.62 -26.76
CA ASN A 22 4.92 11.51 -25.92
C ASN A 22 5.84 10.27 -25.91
N ALA A 23 6.88 10.23 -26.76
CA ALA A 23 7.68 9.02 -26.98
C ALA A 23 8.87 8.82 -26.01
N PHE A 24 9.33 9.85 -25.30
CA PHE A 24 10.64 9.79 -24.64
C PHE A 24 10.62 9.44 -23.16
N LEU A 25 9.58 9.84 -22.42
CA LEU A 25 9.53 9.72 -20.96
C LEU A 25 8.20 9.11 -20.52
N LYS A 26 8.29 7.99 -19.81
CA LYS A 26 7.16 7.29 -19.19
C LYS A 26 7.50 6.98 -17.73
N THR A 27 6.52 7.04 -16.86
CA THR A 27 6.69 6.55 -15.48
C THR A 27 6.12 5.14 -15.35
N ASN A 28 6.59 4.39 -14.36
CA ASN A 28 5.99 3.11 -13.96
C ASN A 28 4.58 3.28 -13.36
N THR A 29 4.30 4.43 -12.75
CA THR A 29 3.05 4.75 -12.07
C THR A 29 2.78 6.26 -12.13
N ASP A 30 1.53 6.66 -11.95
CA ASP A 30 1.06 8.03 -11.77
C ASP A 30 0.96 8.43 -10.29
N VAL A 31 0.97 7.45 -9.38
CA VAL A 31 1.02 7.64 -7.92
C VAL A 31 2.03 6.70 -7.27
N PHE A 32 2.81 7.19 -6.32
CA PHE A 32 3.78 6.40 -5.55
C PHE A 32 3.82 6.82 -4.07
N SER A 33 4.29 5.93 -3.20
CA SER A 33 4.26 6.08 -1.75
C SER A 33 5.63 5.79 -1.14
N PRO A 34 6.46 6.80 -0.83
CA PRO A 34 7.81 6.59 -0.33
C PRO A 34 7.82 6.29 1.19
N ASN A 35 7.09 5.26 1.63
CA ASN A 35 6.98 4.84 3.03
C ASN A 35 7.90 3.66 3.40
N TRP A 36 8.61 3.10 2.41
CA TRP A 36 9.54 1.96 2.51
C TRP A 36 8.90 0.65 2.97
N ASP A 37 7.63 0.42 2.62
CA ASP A 37 6.91 -0.83 2.90
C ASP A 37 7.13 -1.92 1.83
N GLY A 38 7.87 -1.61 0.77
CA GLY A 38 8.18 -2.49 -0.36
C GLY A 38 7.18 -2.36 -1.51
N ARG A 39 6.15 -1.51 -1.41
CA ARG A 39 5.11 -1.32 -2.42
C ARG A 39 5.13 0.12 -2.92
N ASN A 40 5.33 0.30 -4.22
CA ASN A 40 5.27 1.61 -4.86
C ASN A 40 6.16 2.69 -4.21
N ASP A 41 7.28 2.30 -3.59
CA ASP A 41 8.19 3.23 -2.89
C ASP A 41 8.93 4.21 -3.81
N VAL A 42 9.07 3.83 -5.08
CA VAL A 42 9.99 4.49 -6.01
C VAL A 42 9.26 4.80 -7.32
N LEU A 43 9.38 6.06 -7.73
CA LEU A 43 9.01 6.48 -9.07
C LEU A 43 10.16 6.20 -10.03
N GLU A 44 9.89 5.41 -11.07
CA GLU A 44 10.85 5.12 -12.14
C GLU A 44 10.48 5.90 -13.40
N PHE A 45 11.38 6.77 -13.84
CA PHE A 45 11.31 7.47 -15.11
C PHE A 45 12.02 6.66 -16.19
N LYS A 46 11.26 6.02 -17.08
CA LYS A 46 11.76 5.25 -18.23
C LYS A 46 11.95 6.15 -19.44
N ILE A 47 13.17 6.14 -19.99
CA ILE A 47 13.63 7.00 -21.06
C ILE A 47 13.92 6.16 -22.31
N SER A 48 13.24 6.46 -23.42
CA SER A 48 13.41 5.75 -24.69
C SER A 48 14.65 6.24 -25.46
N LYS A 49 15.77 5.52 -25.36
CA LYS A 49 17.04 5.88 -26.02
C LYS A 49 17.06 5.75 -27.54
N SER A 50 16.29 4.84 -28.11
CA SER A 50 16.36 4.50 -29.55
C SER A 50 16.00 5.66 -30.49
N ALA A 51 15.39 6.72 -29.97
CA ALA A 51 15.00 7.91 -30.72
C ALA A 51 15.81 9.16 -30.33
N LEU A 52 16.87 9.04 -29.52
CA LEU A 52 17.60 10.20 -29.01
C LEU A 52 18.78 10.60 -29.91
N PRO A 53 18.93 11.91 -30.21
CA PRO A 53 20.14 12.43 -30.86
C PRO A 53 21.33 12.40 -29.90
N ILE A 54 22.53 12.70 -30.42
CA ILE A 54 23.71 12.93 -29.59
C ILE A 54 23.46 14.16 -28.71
N LEU A 55 23.60 13.97 -27.39
CA LEU A 55 23.28 14.98 -26.39
C LEU A 55 24.54 15.70 -25.93
N SER A 56 24.44 17.02 -25.75
CA SER A 56 25.44 17.83 -25.05
C SER A 56 25.06 18.09 -23.60
N ASP A 57 23.79 17.94 -23.22
CA ASP A 57 23.34 18.03 -21.83
C ASP A 57 21.94 17.43 -21.67
N TRP A 58 21.55 17.11 -20.44
CA TRP A 58 20.17 16.78 -20.10
C TRP A 58 19.85 17.14 -18.66
N GLU A 59 18.58 17.47 -18.43
CA GLU A 59 18.06 17.83 -17.12
C GLU A 59 16.62 17.32 -16.97
N LEU A 60 16.35 16.54 -15.93
CA LEU A 60 15.00 16.20 -15.50
C LEU A 60 14.70 17.00 -14.23
N VAL A 61 13.72 17.90 -14.34
CA VAL A 61 13.31 18.77 -13.25
C VAL A 61 12.00 18.26 -12.68
N ILE A 62 11.90 18.24 -11.35
CA ILE A 62 10.67 17.97 -10.60
C ILE A 62 10.30 19.22 -9.82
N GLN A 63 9.05 19.65 -9.95
CA GLN A 63 8.50 20.84 -9.35
C GLN A 63 7.30 20.50 -8.47
N ASN A 64 7.09 21.28 -7.41
CA ASN A 64 5.87 21.18 -6.60
C ASN A 64 4.69 21.92 -7.28
N SER A 65 3.52 21.93 -6.64
CA SER A 65 2.33 22.63 -7.12
C SER A 65 2.46 24.17 -7.21
N ARG A 66 3.51 24.75 -6.62
CA ARG A 66 3.85 26.19 -6.69
C ARG A 66 4.91 26.49 -7.75
N ASP A 67 5.25 25.49 -8.57
CA ASP A 67 6.30 25.51 -9.59
C ASP A 67 7.73 25.69 -9.03
N ASP A 68 7.95 25.52 -7.72
CA ASP A 68 9.29 25.50 -7.13
C ASP A 68 9.99 24.18 -7.48
N VAL A 69 11.25 24.27 -7.92
CA VAL A 69 12.07 23.09 -8.21
C VAL A 69 12.49 22.41 -6.92
N VAL A 70 12.06 21.15 -6.74
CA VAL A 70 12.37 20.34 -5.55
C VAL A 70 13.51 19.36 -5.79
N LYS A 71 13.61 18.82 -7.00
CA LYS A 71 14.64 17.86 -7.40
C LYS A 71 15.06 18.09 -8.84
N THR A 72 16.35 17.97 -9.09
CA THR A 72 16.93 18.00 -10.43
C THR A 72 17.86 16.81 -10.61
N PHE A 73 17.62 16.03 -11.65
CA PHE A 73 18.59 15.08 -12.19
C PHE A 73 19.25 15.71 -13.40
N LYS A 74 20.57 15.61 -13.50
CA LYS A 74 21.33 16.24 -14.58
C LYS A 74 22.45 15.35 -15.06
N ALA A 75 22.96 15.62 -16.25
CA ALA A 75 24.10 14.91 -16.80
C ALA A 75 25.32 14.98 -15.87
N ASP A 76 26.08 13.88 -15.84
CA ASP A 76 27.38 13.86 -15.18
C ASP A 76 28.44 14.45 -16.12
N HIS A 77 28.93 15.65 -15.80
CA HIS A 77 29.98 16.33 -16.56
C HIS A 77 31.39 15.95 -16.13
N ARG A 78 31.57 14.92 -15.28
CA ARG A 78 32.89 14.42 -14.90
C ARG A 78 33.65 13.94 -16.13
N ARG A 79 34.79 14.56 -16.42
CA ARG A 79 35.66 14.19 -17.52
C ARG A 79 36.55 13.01 -17.13
N LYS A 80 36.72 12.04 -18.03
CA LYS A 80 37.73 10.96 -17.89
C LYS A 80 38.98 11.31 -18.70
N ARG A 81 40.15 10.90 -18.19
CA ARG A 81 41.42 10.99 -18.94
C ARG A 81 41.28 10.12 -20.19
N GLY A 82 41.44 10.73 -21.36
CA GLY A 82 41.29 10.04 -22.64
C GLY A 82 42.31 8.91 -22.77
N PHE A 83 41.88 7.75 -23.27
CA PHE A 83 42.79 6.65 -23.58
C PHE A 83 43.50 6.94 -24.91
N SER A 84 44.84 7.02 -24.91
CA SER A 84 45.65 7.18 -26.11
C SER A 84 46.39 5.89 -26.43
N PHE A 85 46.30 5.41 -27.68
CA PHE A 85 47.08 4.28 -28.18
C PHE A 85 48.60 4.57 -28.25
N PHE A 86 49.00 5.85 -28.16
CA PHE A 86 50.39 6.29 -28.08
C PHE A 86 50.61 7.10 -26.79
N PRO A 87 51.07 6.47 -25.69
CA PRO A 87 51.19 7.11 -24.38
C PRO A 87 52.19 8.28 -24.35
N PHE A 88 53.11 8.35 -25.31
CA PHE A 88 54.16 9.37 -25.39
C PHE A 88 53.72 10.68 -26.08
N LEU A 89 52.54 10.70 -26.70
CA LEU A 89 51.94 11.88 -27.33
C LEU A 89 50.71 12.37 -26.54
N GLN A 90 50.53 11.88 -25.31
CA GLN A 90 49.36 12.21 -24.50
C GLN A 90 49.50 13.62 -23.92
N ASP A 91 48.68 14.53 -24.44
CA ASP A 91 48.47 15.84 -23.83
C ASP A 91 47.54 15.69 -22.62
N ASP A 92 48.13 15.66 -21.43
CA ASP A 92 47.41 15.50 -20.16
C ASP A 92 46.48 16.67 -19.82
N THR A 93 46.56 17.78 -20.57
CA THR A 93 45.62 18.90 -20.47
C THR A 93 44.34 18.68 -21.29
N LYS A 94 44.36 17.72 -22.22
CA LYS A 94 43.29 17.46 -23.19
C LYS A 94 42.43 16.28 -22.74
N LEU A 95 41.55 16.55 -21.78
CA LEU A 95 40.48 15.62 -21.41
C LEU A 95 39.52 15.42 -22.61
N SER A 96 39.27 14.18 -23.03
CA SER A 96 38.24 13.88 -24.02
C SER A 96 36.86 14.27 -23.46
N PRO A 97 35.97 14.90 -24.25
CA PRO A 97 34.59 15.08 -23.83
C PRO A 97 34.01 13.69 -23.55
N LEU A 98 33.51 13.46 -22.34
CA LEU A 98 32.72 12.26 -22.09
C LEU A 98 31.44 12.42 -22.91
N GLU A 99 31.10 11.44 -23.76
CA GLU A 99 29.79 11.44 -24.40
C GLU A 99 28.72 11.50 -23.31
N ILE A 100 27.86 12.51 -23.37
CA ILE A 100 26.80 12.68 -22.40
C ILE A 100 25.67 11.72 -22.77
N THR A 101 25.60 10.64 -22.00
CA THR A 101 24.54 9.63 -22.14
C THR A 101 23.51 9.83 -21.05
N ILE A 102 22.23 9.75 -21.42
CA ILE A 102 21.12 9.69 -20.47
C ILE A 102 20.87 8.24 -20.06
N PRO A 103 20.62 7.94 -18.77
CA PRO A 103 20.25 6.59 -18.35
C PRO A 103 18.87 6.17 -18.91
N GLU A 104 18.62 4.86 -18.99
CA GLU A 104 17.31 4.32 -19.42
C GLU A 104 16.26 4.49 -18.34
N SER A 105 16.68 4.48 -17.09
CA SER A 105 15.81 4.66 -15.93
C SER A 105 16.44 5.64 -14.96
N ILE A 106 15.63 6.58 -14.46
CA ILE A 106 15.96 7.45 -13.32
C ILE A 106 14.99 7.11 -12.19
N PHE A 107 15.52 6.90 -11.00
CA PHE A 107 14.72 6.57 -9.81
C PHE A 107 14.60 7.78 -8.91
N TRP A 108 13.38 8.04 -8.44
CA TRP A 108 13.09 9.07 -7.46
C TRP A 108 12.33 8.50 -6.28
N PHE A 109 12.88 8.73 -5.08
CA PHE A 109 12.37 8.22 -3.81
C PHE A 109 11.50 9.25 -3.07
N GLY A 110 10.98 10.26 -3.77
CA GLY A 110 10.21 11.34 -3.14
C GLY A 110 11.03 12.32 -2.32
N GLU A 111 12.34 12.37 -2.55
CA GLU A 111 13.26 13.25 -1.83
C GLU A 111 13.59 14.54 -2.61
N ASP A 112 13.88 15.62 -1.88
CA ASP A 112 14.42 16.86 -2.43
C ASP A 112 15.91 16.73 -2.80
N SER A 113 16.50 17.81 -3.31
CA SER A 113 17.93 17.84 -3.68
C SER A 113 18.90 17.69 -2.50
N LYS A 114 18.41 17.82 -1.26
CA LYS A 114 19.17 17.65 -0.02
C LYS A 114 18.97 16.26 0.61
N GLY A 115 18.07 15.45 0.05
CA GLY A 115 17.74 14.11 0.53
C GLY A 115 16.61 14.06 1.57
N PHE A 116 15.88 15.15 1.79
CA PHE A 116 14.71 15.17 2.67
C PHE A 116 13.46 14.70 1.93
N LEU A 117 12.65 13.86 2.55
CA LEU A 117 11.35 13.47 2.01
C LEU A 117 10.45 14.69 1.85
N LEU A 118 9.80 14.74 0.69
CA LEU A 118 8.87 15.79 0.33
C LEU A 118 7.47 15.48 0.89
N PRO A 119 6.65 16.51 1.17
CA PRO A 119 5.28 16.31 1.63
C PRO A 119 4.41 15.70 0.52
N ASP A 120 3.35 15.03 0.92
CA ASP A 120 2.34 14.49 0.01
C ASP A 120 1.72 15.59 -0.85
N GLY A 121 1.40 15.24 -2.10
CA GLY A 121 0.79 16.13 -3.06
C GLY A 121 1.19 15.85 -4.50
N GLU A 122 0.72 16.74 -5.38
CA GLU A 122 1.00 16.68 -6.81
C GLU A 122 2.34 17.35 -7.13
N TYR A 123 3.17 16.62 -7.89
CA TYR A 123 4.44 17.07 -8.41
C TYR A 123 4.40 17.03 -9.94
N LYS A 124 5.01 18.05 -10.56
CA LYS A 124 5.17 18.14 -12.00
C LYS A 124 6.59 17.74 -12.36
N TYR A 125 6.78 17.12 -13.51
CA TYR A 125 8.11 16.81 -14.01
C TYR A 125 8.24 17.11 -15.49
N LYS A 126 9.45 17.51 -15.88
CA LYS A 126 9.78 17.86 -17.26
C LYS A 126 11.22 17.50 -17.57
N LEU A 127 11.42 16.80 -18.68
CA LEU A 127 12.73 16.47 -19.22
C LEU A 127 13.14 17.50 -20.27
N ARG A 128 14.34 18.03 -20.12
CA ARG A 128 15.02 18.89 -21.06
C ARG A 128 16.25 18.18 -21.60
N LEU A 129 16.39 18.16 -22.91
CA LEU A 129 17.54 17.61 -23.61
C LEU A 129 18.19 18.73 -24.43
N ILE A 130 19.51 18.81 -24.40
CA ILE A 130 20.28 19.73 -25.22
C ILE A 130 21.10 18.87 -26.19
N THR A 131 20.92 19.08 -27.49
CA THR A 131 21.66 18.35 -28.53
C THR A 131 23.05 18.95 -28.72
N GLU A 132 23.96 18.21 -29.36
CA GLU A 132 25.29 18.74 -29.74
C GLU A 132 25.22 20.04 -30.57
N ASN A 133 24.17 20.16 -31.38
CA ASN A 133 23.88 21.36 -32.18
C ASN A 133 23.27 22.51 -31.36
N LYS A 134 23.21 22.38 -30.03
CA LYS A 134 22.61 23.34 -29.08
C LYS A 134 21.09 23.54 -29.24
N GLU A 135 20.40 22.60 -29.87
CA GLU A 135 18.94 22.61 -29.90
C GLU A 135 18.38 22.17 -28.55
N ASN A 136 17.34 22.83 -28.07
CA ASN A 136 16.65 22.49 -26.83
C ASN A 136 15.38 21.69 -27.15
N LEU A 137 15.35 20.44 -26.74
CA LEU A 137 14.17 19.58 -26.83
C LEU A 137 13.55 19.45 -25.44
N LEU A 138 12.25 19.74 -25.33
CA LEU A 138 11.49 19.66 -24.07
C LEU A 138 10.45 18.56 -24.18
N SER A 139 10.30 17.76 -23.14
CA SER A 139 9.14 16.88 -23.00
C SER A 139 7.89 17.69 -22.67
N GLU A 140 6.74 17.05 -22.87
CA GLU A 140 5.50 17.49 -22.24
C GLU A 140 5.68 17.50 -20.71
N GLU A 141 5.05 18.48 -20.07
CA GLU A 141 4.94 18.53 -18.62
C GLU A 141 3.88 17.51 -18.19
N LYS A 142 4.25 16.65 -17.25
CA LYS A 142 3.37 15.61 -16.71
C LYS A 142 3.37 15.68 -15.20
N THR A 143 2.35 15.10 -14.58
CA THR A 143 2.21 15.10 -13.13
C THR A 143 2.32 13.70 -12.56
N VAL A 144 2.69 13.66 -11.29
CA VAL A 144 2.75 12.46 -10.45
C VAL A 144 2.29 12.85 -9.05
N PHE A 145 1.57 11.97 -8.38
CA PHE A 145 1.11 12.18 -7.02
C PHE A 145 1.98 11.39 -6.04
N LEU A 146 2.47 12.05 -4.99
CA LEU A 146 3.18 11.45 -3.87
C LEU A 146 2.19 11.33 -2.71
N ASP A 147 1.97 10.11 -2.24
CA ASP A 147 1.05 9.80 -1.15
C ASP A 147 1.67 8.76 -0.22
N SER A 148 2.21 9.23 0.91
CA SER A 148 2.93 8.38 1.87
C SER A 148 2.06 7.87 3.02
N HIS A 149 0.79 8.28 3.11
CA HIS A 149 -0.06 7.98 4.25
C HIS A 149 -1.11 6.91 3.91
N PRO A 150 -0.95 5.66 4.38
CA PRO A 150 -1.98 4.66 4.19
C PRO A 150 -3.29 5.04 4.90
N PRO A 151 -4.45 4.58 4.38
CA PRO A 151 -5.70 4.64 5.13
C PRO A 151 -5.54 3.86 6.44
N SER A 152 -6.28 4.23 7.48
CA SER A 152 -6.27 3.54 8.78
C SER A 152 -7.67 3.08 9.16
N SER A 153 -7.75 1.97 9.89
CA SER A 153 -9.02 1.47 10.38
C SER A 153 -8.91 0.81 11.75
N GLU A 154 -9.94 0.96 12.57
CA GLU A 154 -10.14 0.30 13.85
C GLU A 154 -11.44 -0.49 13.79
N ILE A 155 -11.40 -1.78 14.15
CA ILE A 155 -12.58 -2.64 14.17
C ILE A 155 -12.73 -3.35 15.51
N GLY A 156 -13.97 -3.62 15.89
CA GLY A 156 -14.30 -4.30 17.13
C GLY A 156 -15.69 -4.92 17.09
N ALA A 157 -15.96 -5.82 18.03
CA ALA A 157 -17.29 -6.37 18.25
C ALA A 157 -17.44 -6.72 19.74
N LYS A 158 -18.57 -6.34 20.33
CA LYS A 158 -18.91 -6.68 21.72
C LYS A 158 -19.27 -8.15 21.87
N THR A 159 -19.98 -8.69 20.87
CA THR A 159 -20.38 -10.10 20.80
C THR A 159 -19.77 -10.68 19.55
N ARG A 160 -19.02 -11.78 19.68
CA ARG A 160 -18.38 -12.49 18.55
C ARG A 160 -18.99 -13.85 18.26
N VAL A 161 -20.10 -14.19 18.91
CA VAL A 161 -20.78 -15.47 18.72
C VAL A 161 -22.16 -15.26 18.12
N LEU A 162 -22.52 -16.11 17.16
CA LEU A 162 -23.82 -16.16 16.51
C LEU A 162 -24.46 -17.52 16.73
N PHE A 163 -25.68 -17.52 17.27
CA PHE A 163 -26.49 -18.73 17.49
C PHE A 163 -27.66 -18.75 16.51
N PHE A 164 -27.73 -19.77 15.65
CA PHE A 164 -28.74 -19.84 14.59
C PHE A 164 -30.13 -20.29 15.04
N THR A 165 -30.21 -21.18 16.05
CA THR A 165 -31.50 -21.62 16.61
C THR A 165 -31.99 -20.61 17.64
N GLY A 166 -32.49 -19.48 17.15
CA GLY A 166 -33.11 -18.40 17.91
C GLY A 166 -34.02 -17.56 17.01
N ASP A 167 -34.58 -16.47 17.53
CA ASP A 167 -35.37 -15.53 16.70
C ASP A 167 -34.48 -15.01 15.56
N ARG A 168 -34.84 -15.35 14.31
CA ARG A 168 -34.08 -15.01 13.10
C ARG A 168 -33.87 -13.50 12.91
N ASN A 169 -34.62 -12.67 13.64
CA ASN A 169 -34.49 -11.22 13.62
C ASN A 169 -33.39 -10.64 14.55
N VAL A 170 -32.79 -11.45 15.43
CA VAL A 170 -31.94 -10.93 16.54
C VAL A 170 -30.50 -11.46 16.56
N SER A 171 -30.20 -12.65 16.02
CA SER A 171 -28.84 -13.20 16.05
C SER A 171 -27.94 -12.64 14.94
N ARG A 172 -27.36 -11.45 15.16
CA ARG A 172 -26.32 -10.87 14.29
C ARG A 172 -25.07 -10.49 15.09
N ILE A 173 -23.91 -10.59 14.46
CA ILE A 173 -22.67 -10.01 14.98
C ILE A 173 -22.59 -8.56 14.47
N SER A 174 -22.65 -7.61 15.40
CA SER A 174 -22.48 -6.19 15.10
C SER A 174 -21.00 -5.81 15.23
N ILE A 175 -20.38 -5.51 14.11
CA ILE A 175 -18.99 -5.09 14.00
C ILE A 175 -18.95 -3.57 13.95
N THR A 176 -18.36 -2.95 14.96
CA THR A 176 -18.08 -1.51 14.97
C THR A 176 -16.84 -1.23 14.15
N GLN A 177 -16.91 -0.24 13.26
CA GLN A 177 -15.83 0.13 12.35
C GLN A 177 -15.60 1.64 12.44
N LYS A 178 -14.35 2.03 12.56
CA LYS A 178 -13.90 3.42 12.39
C LYS A 178 -12.82 3.43 11.33
N VAL A 179 -12.97 4.28 10.33
CA VAL A 179 -12.00 4.43 9.25
C VAL A 179 -11.53 5.86 9.18
N SER A 180 -10.29 6.04 8.76
CA SER A 180 -9.67 7.32 8.48
C SER A 180 -8.88 7.21 7.19
N GLY A 181 -8.97 8.20 6.32
CA GLY A 181 -8.34 8.17 5.01
C GLY A 181 -8.85 9.32 4.15
N GLU A 182 -8.49 9.30 2.88
CA GLU A 182 -8.93 10.27 1.89
C GLU A 182 -10.30 9.92 1.28
N PHE A 183 -10.94 10.91 0.64
CA PHE A 183 -12.26 10.72 0.03
C PHE A 183 -12.27 9.66 -1.08
N THR A 184 -11.12 9.43 -1.72
CA THR A 184 -10.97 8.51 -2.84
C THR A 184 -10.65 7.08 -2.41
N ASP A 185 -10.45 6.85 -1.11
CA ASP A 185 -10.08 5.54 -0.58
C ASP A 185 -11.25 4.56 -0.64
N VAL A 186 -10.89 3.30 -0.85
CA VAL A 186 -11.81 2.18 -0.92
C VAL A 186 -11.53 1.24 0.23
N PHE A 187 -12.58 0.84 0.93
CA PHE A 187 -12.52 -0.13 2.01
C PHE A 187 -13.25 -1.41 1.62
N THR A 188 -12.57 -2.54 1.76
CA THR A 188 -13.12 -3.87 1.48
C THR A 188 -13.21 -4.67 2.77
N GLY A 189 -14.43 -5.05 3.14
CA GLY A 189 -14.71 -5.91 4.30
C GLY A 189 -14.88 -7.35 3.87
N GLU A 190 -14.09 -8.28 4.41
CA GLU A 190 -14.11 -9.69 4.04
C GLU A 190 -14.33 -10.59 5.25
N PHE A 191 -15.30 -11.49 5.14
CA PHE A 191 -15.47 -12.62 6.05
C PHE A 191 -14.79 -13.85 5.46
N THR A 192 -13.94 -14.49 6.25
CA THR A 192 -13.17 -15.66 5.84
C THR A 192 -13.38 -16.83 6.79
N ASP A 193 -13.40 -18.06 6.26
CA ASP A 193 -13.47 -19.28 7.06
C ASP A 193 -12.10 -19.65 7.67
N SER A 194 -12.05 -20.74 8.44
CA SER A 194 -10.81 -21.23 9.07
C SER A 194 -9.72 -21.68 8.08
N LYS A 195 -10.07 -21.88 6.80
CA LYS A 195 -9.14 -22.20 5.72
C LYS A 195 -8.71 -20.94 4.95
N GLY A 196 -9.20 -19.76 5.33
CA GLY A 196 -8.93 -18.50 4.68
C GLY A 196 -9.77 -18.24 3.43
N LYS A 197 -10.77 -19.06 3.13
CA LYS A 197 -11.67 -18.83 1.98
C LYS A 197 -12.63 -17.69 2.31
N VAL A 198 -12.73 -16.71 1.41
CA VAL A 198 -13.72 -15.63 1.52
C VAL A 198 -15.12 -16.20 1.33
N VAL A 199 -15.97 -15.99 2.33
CA VAL A 199 -17.37 -16.46 2.35
C VAL A 199 -18.38 -15.34 2.09
N LYS A 200 -18.01 -14.10 2.40
CA LYS A 200 -18.79 -12.90 2.10
C LYS A 200 -17.85 -11.70 2.04
N SER A 201 -18.11 -10.76 1.14
CA SER A 201 -17.34 -9.52 1.07
C SER A 201 -18.24 -8.33 0.77
N TYR A 202 -17.73 -7.15 1.11
CA TYR A 202 -18.35 -5.86 0.90
C TYR A 202 -17.28 -4.87 0.44
N SER A 203 -17.68 -3.89 -0.37
CA SER A 203 -16.80 -2.82 -0.81
C SER A 203 -17.52 -1.49 -0.65
N TRP A 204 -16.84 -0.52 -0.05
CA TRP A 204 -17.36 0.80 0.24
C TRP A 204 -16.33 1.86 -0.13
N LYS A 205 -16.80 3.03 -0.57
CA LYS A 205 -15.97 4.24 -0.56
C LYS A 205 -15.83 4.76 0.87
N PHE A 206 -14.79 5.55 1.17
CA PHE A 206 -14.52 6.08 2.51
C PHE A 206 -15.76 6.61 3.27
N LYS A 207 -16.58 7.47 2.64
CA LYS A 207 -17.78 8.05 3.27
C LYS A 207 -18.96 7.09 3.44
N GLU A 208 -18.93 5.95 2.76
CA GLU A 208 -20.00 4.96 2.73
C GLU A 208 -19.74 3.79 3.70
N VAL A 209 -18.56 3.75 4.33
CA VAL A 209 -18.22 2.70 5.31
C VAL A 209 -19.18 2.79 6.49
N PRO A 210 -19.97 1.73 6.78
CA PRO A 210 -20.91 1.77 7.88
C PRO A 210 -20.16 1.71 9.22
N SER A 211 -20.52 2.61 10.14
CA SER A 211 -19.98 2.60 11.51
C SER A 211 -20.30 1.31 12.27
N VAL A 212 -21.40 0.64 11.90
CA VAL A 212 -21.78 -0.68 12.38
C VAL A 212 -22.17 -1.56 11.19
N LEU A 213 -21.40 -2.61 10.95
CA LEU A 213 -21.73 -3.69 10.01
C LEU A 213 -22.39 -4.84 10.77
N ASN A 214 -23.56 -5.27 10.31
CA ASN A 214 -24.25 -6.42 10.89
C ASN A 214 -24.05 -7.64 10.00
N TRP A 215 -23.46 -8.69 10.56
CA TRP A 215 -23.31 -9.96 9.88
C TRP A 215 -24.21 -11.03 10.50
N ASP A 216 -24.96 -11.71 9.63
CA ASP A 216 -25.96 -12.72 9.97
C ASP A 216 -25.45 -14.16 9.78
N GLY A 217 -24.16 -14.34 9.50
CA GLY A 217 -23.57 -15.67 9.30
C GLY A 217 -23.96 -16.32 7.97
N THR A 218 -24.31 -15.53 6.95
CA THR A 218 -24.59 -16.02 5.60
C THR A 218 -23.40 -15.85 4.65
N ASP A 219 -23.41 -16.59 3.55
CA ASP A 219 -22.45 -16.47 2.44
C ASP A 219 -22.96 -15.54 1.31
N PHE A 220 -22.23 -15.49 0.19
CA PHE A 220 -22.62 -14.75 -1.02
C PHE A 220 -23.97 -15.15 -1.62
N SER A 221 -24.42 -16.39 -1.42
CA SER A 221 -25.72 -16.90 -1.89
C SER A 221 -26.83 -16.69 -0.86
N ASN A 222 -26.58 -15.92 0.20
CA ASN A 222 -27.43 -15.78 1.37
C ASN A 222 -27.74 -17.12 2.06
N LYS A 223 -26.90 -18.13 1.85
CA LYS A 223 -27.02 -19.42 2.52
C LYS A 223 -26.33 -19.34 3.86
N GLN A 224 -26.96 -19.95 4.86
CA GLN A 224 -26.41 -20.06 6.20
C GLN A 224 -25.09 -20.83 6.19
N LEU A 225 -24.06 -20.25 6.82
CA LEU A 225 -22.77 -20.88 6.99
C LEU A 225 -22.82 -21.99 8.05
N SER A 226 -21.87 -22.93 7.97
CA SER A 226 -21.73 -24.01 8.95
C SER A 226 -21.17 -23.51 10.28
N ASN A 227 -21.34 -24.33 11.33
CA ASN A 227 -20.62 -24.11 12.58
C ASN A 227 -19.11 -24.02 12.34
N GLY A 228 -18.48 -23.06 13.00
CA GLY A 228 -17.06 -22.84 12.84
C GLY A 228 -16.61 -21.48 13.34
N VAL A 229 -15.31 -21.24 13.19
CA VAL A 229 -14.68 -19.96 13.50
C VAL A 229 -14.38 -19.24 12.19
N TYR A 230 -14.76 -17.98 12.16
CA TYR A 230 -14.61 -17.07 11.04
C TYR A 230 -13.79 -15.86 11.46
N THR A 231 -13.23 -15.18 10.47
CA THR A 231 -12.44 -13.96 10.67
C THR A 231 -12.97 -12.88 9.75
N TYR A 232 -13.22 -11.70 10.30
CA TYR A 232 -13.49 -10.49 9.53
C TYR A 232 -12.21 -9.69 9.33
N ARG A 233 -11.98 -9.19 8.12
CA ARG A 233 -10.88 -8.30 7.77
C ARG A 233 -11.44 -7.06 7.12
N LEU A 234 -10.95 -5.89 7.51
CA LEU A 234 -11.23 -4.64 6.85
C LEU A 234 -9.93 -4.16 6.20
N ILE A 235 -9.95 -4.06 4.87
CA ILE A 235 -8.80 -3.70 4.05
C ILE A 235 -9.06 -2.31 3.47
N GLY A 236 -8.26 -1.31 3.85
CA GLY A 236 -8.29 0.01 3.22
C GLY A 236 -7.25 0.07 2.11
N SER A 237 -7.61 0.65 0.97
CA SER A 237 -6.71 0.87 -0.17
C SER A 237 -6.90 2.28 -0.72
N ASP A 238 -5.80 2.99 -0.93
CA ASP A 238 -5.79 4.34 -1.52
C ASP A 238 -5.35 4.32 -3.00
N ARG A 239 -5.15 5.52 -3.57
CA ARG A 239 -4.65 5.70 -4.94
C ARG A 239 -3.16 5.41 -5.08
N GLY A 240 -2.37 5.66 -4.02
CA GLY A 240 -0.96 5.27 -3.94
C GLY A 240 -0.71 3.77 -3.90
N LYS A 241 -1.78 2.98 -3.79
CA LYS A 241 -1.78 1.55 -3.52
C LYS A 241 -1.18 1.21 -2.15
N ASN A 242 -1.21 2.16 -1.21
CA ASN A 242 -1.01 1.81 0.17
C ASN A 242 -2.20 1.01 0.66
N GLU A 243 -1.93 0.03 1.52
CA GLU A 243 -2.95 -0.82 2.11
C GLU A 243 -2.84 -0.82 3.63
N SER A 244 -4.00 -0.83 4.29
CA SER A 244 -4.09 -1.18 5.70
C SER A 244 -5.03 -2.35 5.91
N VAL A 245 -4.71 -3.20 6.88
CA VAL A 245 -5.50 -4.39 7.18
C VAL A 245 -5.76 -4.45 8.68
N SER A 246 -7.05 -4.37 9.04
CA SER A 246 -7.52 -4.59 10.40
C SER A 246 -8.25 -5.92 10.49
N VAL A 247 -7.94 -6.73 11.51
CA VAL A 247 -8.40 -8.11 11.62
C VAL A 247 -9.17 -8.34 12.92
N LEU A 248 -10.40 -8.86 12.78
CA LEU A 248 -11.25 -9.29 13.88
C LEU A 248 -11.43 -10.81 13.80
N SER A 249 -10.64 -11.51 14.61
CA SER A 249 -10.66 -12.98 14.69
C SER A 249 -11.73 -13.50 15.66
N ASP A 250 -11.88 -14.81 15.65
CA ASP A 250 -12.67 -15.57 16.62
C ASP A 250 -14.16 -15.22 16.59
N LEU A 251 -14.71 -15.04 15.37
CA LEU A 251 -16.15 -14.93 15.13
C LEU A 251 -16.74 -16.34 15.04
N THR A 252 -17.45 -16.77 16.07
CA THR A 252 -17.95 -18.14 16.18
C THR A 252 -19.39 -18.25 15.70
N ILE A 253 -19.65 -19.23 14.84
CA ILE A 253 -20.99 -19.63 14.46
C ILE A 253 -21.33 -20.95 15.16
N ARG A 254 -22.50 -20.98 15.81
CA ARG A 254 -23.02 -22.09 16.61
C ARG A 254 -24.47 -22.41 16.23
N ASN A 255 -24.80 -23.70 16.19
CA ASN A 255 -26.13 -24.21 15.84
C ASN A 255 -26.97 -24.49 17.09
N GLU A 256 -26.38 -24.36 18.28
CA GLU A 256 -27.06 -24.48 19.55
C GLU A 256 -27.96 -23.25 19.81
N SER A 257 -28.99 -23.40 20.65
CA SER A 257 -29.92 -22.30 20.98
C SER A 257 -29.51 -21.52 22.23
N ILE A 258 -28.65 -22.13 23.05
CA ILE A 258 -28.16 -21.60 24.33
C ILE A 258 -26.71 -22.07 24.46
N GLY A 259 -25.83 -21.20 24.96
CA GLY A 259 -24.44 -21.56 25.19
C GLY A 259 -23.65 -20.44 25.88
N VAL A 260 -22.38 -20.75 26.10
CA VAL A 260 -21.36 -19.80 26.55
C VAL A 260 -20.28 -19.75 25.48
N ASP A 261 -19.74 -18.58 25.21
CA ASP A 261 -18.54 -18.43 24.40
C ASP A 261 -17.57 -17.47 25.10
N MET A 262 -16.28 -17.65 24.85
CA MET A 262 -15.23 -16.79 25.39
C MET A 262 -14.23 -16.48 24.29
N PHE A 263 -13.89 -15.21 24.15
CA PHE A 263 -12.86 -14.76 23.21
C PHE A 263 -11.87 -13.84 23.90
N CYS A 264 -10.71 -13.74 23.28
CA CYS A 264 -9.57 -13.00 23.77
C CYS A 264 -9.28 -11.82 22.84
N ASP A 265 -8.86 -10.69 23.39
CA ASP A 265 -8.42 -9.54 22.60
C ASP A 265 -7.05 -9.73 21.96
N SER A 266 -6.18 -10.58 22.54
CA SER A 266 -4.84 -10.85 22.01
C SER A 266 -4.41 -12.32 22.13
N LYS A 267 -3.81 -12.85 21.07
CA LYS A 267 -3.15 -14.18 21.10
C LYS A 267 -1.72 -14.12 21.66
N LEU A 268 -1.17 -12.92 21.80
CA LEU A 268 0.19 -12.67 22.27
C LEU A 268 0.17 -11.78 23.51
N TYR A 269 0.97 -12.15 24.50
CA TYR A 269 1.10 -11.44 25.77
C TYR A 269 2.57 -11.30 26.12
N SER A 270 2.95 -10.12 26.61
CA SER A 270 4.28 -9.86 27.16
C SER A 270 4.23 -9.88 28.67
N TYR A 271 5.06 -10.71 29.29
CA TYR A 271 5.19 -10.77 30.76
C TYR A 271 6.06 -9.64 31.33
N LEU A 272 6.66 -8.81 30.46
CA LEU A 272 7.58 -7.74 30.89
C LEU A 272 6.80 -6.54 31.46
N PRO A 273 7.13 -6.08 32.68
CA PRO A 273 6.58 -4.84 33.24
C PRO A 273 6.83 -3.65 32.30
N GLY A 274 5.80 -2.87 32.01
CA GLY A 274 5.89 -1.69 31.13
C GLY A 274 5.64 -1.95 29.64
N SER A 275 5.43 -3.21 29.23
CA SER A 275 4.95 -3.49 27.87
C SER A 275 3.49 -3.08 27.71
N LEU A 276 3.15 -2.44 26.58
CA LEU A 276 1.76 -2.09 26.24
C LEU A 276 0.82 -3.32 26.09
N LYS A 277 1.38 -4.54 25.98
CA LYS A 277 0.65 -5.81 25.88
C LYS A 277 0.89 -6.72 27.09
N ASN A 278 0.92 -6.14 28.29
CA ASN A 278 1.15 -6.84 29.55
C ASN A 278 -0.13 -7.26 30.30
N PHE A 279 -1.28 -7.22 29.64
CA PHE A 279 -2.55 -7.82 30.09
C PHE A 279 -3.24 -8.52 28.92
N VAL A 280 -4.14 -9.45 29.26
CA VAL A 280 -5.03 -10.11 28.31
C VAL A 280 -6.46 -9.93 28.78
N ARG A 281 -7.36 -9.48 27.90
CA ARG A 281 -8.78 -9.32 28.24
C ARG A 281 -9.59 -10.46 27.64
N PHE A 282 -10.26 -11.19 28.53
CA PHE A 282 -11.25 -12.19 28.16
C PHE A 282 -12.64 -11.54 28.13
N SER A 283 -13.33 -11.71 27.02
CA SER A 283 -14.73 -11.33 26.88
C SER A 283 -15.57 -12.60 26.84
N ILE A 284 -16.59 -12.66 27.68
CA ILE A 284 -17.45 -13.84 27.81
C ILE A 284 -18.84 -13.45 27.35
N TYR A 285 -19.42 -14.30 26.52
CA TYR A 285 -20.82 -14.26 26.18
C TYR A 285 -21.54 -15.42 26.88
N VAL A 286 -22.61 -15.12 27.61
CA VAL A 286 -23.53 -16.13 28.15
C VAL A 286 -24.91 -15.85 27.58
N SER A 287 -25.52 -16.88 26.99
CA SER A 287 -26.88 -16.74 26.45
C SER A 287 -27.86 -16.35 27.58
N PRO A 288 -28.75 -15.35 27.38
CA PRO A 288 -29.69 -14.91 28.40
C PRO A 288 -30.64 -16.01 28.92
N LYS A 289 -30.84 -17.07 28.12
CA LYS A 289 -31.68 -18.21 28.49
C LYS A 289 -30.93 -19.26 29.33
N LEU A 290 -29.61 -19.14 29.44
CA LEU A 290 -28.80 -20.02 30.29
C LEU A 290 -28.92 -19.54 31.74
N LYS A 291 -29.70 -20.26 32.55
CA LYS A 291 -29.68 -20.07 34.00
C LYS A 291 -28.39 -20.69 34.53
N SER A 292 -27.47 -19.86 35.00
CA SER A 292 -26.23 -20.32 35.64
C SER A 292 -26.07 -19.63 36.99
N ASP A 293 -25.77 -20.43 38.01
CA ASP A 293 -25.57 -19.94 39.39
C ASP A 293 -24.11 -19.47 39.62
N SER A 294 -23.16 -19.94 38.81
CA SER A 294 -21.73 -19.57 38.88
C SER A 294 -21.02 -19.75 37.53
N TYR A 295 -19.86 -19.12 37.35
CA TYR A 295 -18.95 -19.41 36.23
C TYR A 295 -17.49 -19.45 36.71
N GLU A 296 -16.68 -20.29 36.08
CA GLU A 296 -15.25 -20.44 36.35
C GLU A 296 -14.47 -20.34 35.04
N ILE A 297 -13.33 -19.64 35.07
CA ILE A 297 -12.37 -19.60 33.96
C ILE A 297 -11.10 -20.31 34.43
N GLU A 298 -10.66 -21.29 33.64
CA GLU A 298 -9.46 -22.07 33.90
C GLU A 298 -8.40 -21.85 32.81
N ILE A 299 -7.16 -21.60 33.21
CA ILE A 299 -6.03 -21.40 32.29
C ILE A 299 -5.05 -22.57 32.45
N PHE A 300 -4.82 -23.29 31.34
CA PHE A 300 -3.98 -24.49 31.29
C PHE A 300 -2.68 -24.27 30.52
N GLN A 301 -1.60 -24.89 30.99
CA GLN A 301 -0.34 -24.96 30.24
C GLN A 301 -0.31 -26.21 29.34
N LYS A 302 -0.11 -26.00 28.03
CA LYS A 302 -0.10 -27.03 26.95
C LYS A 302 0.76 -28.27 27.24
N LYS A 303 1.84 -28.16 28.03
CA LYS A 303 2.80 -29.26 28.26
C LYS A 303 2.40 -30.25 29.37
N LYS A 304 1.42 -29.98 30.24
CA LYS A 304 1.08 -30.89 31.35
C LYS A 304 -0.41 -31.02 31.71
N MET A 305 -1.33 -30.30 31.05
CA MET A 305 -2.73 -30.16 31.51
C MET A 305 -2.83 -29.88 33.03
N ARG A 306 -1.78 -29.28 33.62
CA ARG A 306 -1.77 -28.85 35.02
C ARG A 306 -2.42 -27.47 35.05
N LYS A 307 -3.50 -27.37 35.82
CA LYS A 307 -4.19 -26.12 36.14
C LYS A 307 -3.16 -25.16 36.75
N ARG A 308 -2.94 -24.00 36.12
CA ARG A 308 -2.02 -22.97 36.63
C ARG A 308 -2.74 -21.89 37.42
N ALA A 309 -3.99 -21.61 37.07
CA ALA A 309 -4.86 -20.70 37.79
C ALA A 309 -6.32 -21.10 37.54
N SER A 310 -7.15 -20.98 38.57
CA SER A 310 -8.61 -20.85 38.46
C SER A 310 -9.02 -19.51 39.00
N ILE A 311 -9.92 -18.85 38.30
CA ILE A 311 -10.63 -17.71 38.82
C ILE A 311 -12.09 -18.12 38.92
N VAL A 312 -12.57 -18.27 40.15
CA VAL A 312 -13.98 -18.54 40.46
C VAL A 312 -14.67 -17.20 40.67
N PHE A 313 -15.74 -16.95 39.94
CA PHE A 313 -16.49 -15.70 40.03
C PHE A 313 -17.84 -15.91 40.69
N GLY A 314 -18.15 -15.07 41.69
CA GLY A 314 -19.52 -14.74 42.06
C GLY A 314 -19.98 -13.49 41.31
N ARG A 315 -21.30 -13.36 41.08
CA ARG A 315 -22.05 -12.27 40.41
C ARG A 315 -21.22 -11.27 39.56
N TRP A 316 -21.42 -11.35 38.24
CA TRP A 316 -20.89 -10.50 37.14
C TRP A 316 -20.01 -9.29 37.51
N GLU A 317 -18.68 -9.48 37.45
CA GLU A 317 -17.67 -8.41 37.37
C GLU A 317 -16.64 -8.75 36.27
N SER A 318 -16.22 -7.78 35.46
CA SER A 318 -15.09 -7.92 34.52
C SER A 318 -13.75 -7.80 35.26
N ARG A 319 -12.80 -8.71 35.05
CA ARG A 319 -11.44 -8.63 35.63
C ARG A 319 -10.33 -8.94 34.63
N GLU A 320 -9.17 -8.31 34.84
CA GLU A 320 -7.97 -8.43 34.02
C GLU A 320 -6.99 -9.47 34.59
N TRP A 321 -6.29 -10.22 33.74
CA TRP A 321 -5.27 -11.20 34.14
C TRP A 321 -3.86 -10.71 33.78
N ASN A 322 -2.94 -10.74 34.75
CA ASN A 322 -1.60 -10.13 34.68
C ASN A 322 -0.44 -11.14 34.56
N GLY A 323 -0.71 -12.37 34.14
CA GLY A 323 0.36 -13.35 33.85
C GLY A 323 0.93 -14.10 35.05
N ASN A 324 0.68 -13.65 36.28
CA ASN A 324 1.03 -14.38 37.50
C ASN A 324 -0.21 -15.15 38.01
N GLY A 325 0.00 -16.37 38.52
CA GLY A 325 -0.96 -16.94 39.46
C GLY A 325 -1.12 -15.98 40.64
N ILE A 326 -2.29 -16.01 41.28
CA ILE A 326 -2.61 -15.17 42.46
C ILE A 326 -1.46 -15.17 43.46
#